data_AF-A0A1G4ZB53-F1
#
_entry.id   AF-A0A1G4ZB53-F1
#
_cell.length_a   1.000
_cell.length_b   1.000
_cell.length_c   1.000
_cell.angle_alpha   90.00
_cell.angle_beta   90.00
_cell.angle_gamma   90.00
#
_symmetry.space_group_name_H-M   'P 1'
#
loop_
_entity.id
_entity.type
_entity.pdbx_description
1 polymer ?
#
loop_
_entity_poly.entity_id
_entity_poly.type
_entity_poly.pdbx_seq_one_letter_code
_entity_poly.pdbx_strand_id
1 'polypeptide(L)' 'MKNVLVFFNRQPVVVVRVVDGTTTILREYPNGEETNLKIMYAGVHSLTGDHTEFCVASDREVTSHEIVEAANKLLK' A
#
# COMPACT_ATOMS: atom_id res chain seq x y z
N MET A 1 7.82 -9.57 9.23
CA MET A 1 6.52 -9.47 8.53
C MET A 1 6.20 -8.00 8.44
N LYS A 2 5.69 -7.53 7.30
CA LYS A 2 5.35 -6.13 7.08
C LYS A 2 3.89 -5.97 6.66
N ASN A 3 3.29 -4.84 7.03
CA ASN A 3 1.95 -4.45 6.60
C ASN A 3 2.06 -3.65 5.31
N VAL A 4 1.29 -4.03 4.29
CA VAL A 4 1.23 -3.35 3.00
C VAL A 4 -0.16 -2.79 2.79
N LEU A 5 -0.26 -1.48 2.54
CA LEU A 5 -1.49 -0.84 2.10
C LEU A 5 -1.71 -1.15 0.62
N VAL A 6 -2.82 -1.81 0.31
CA VAL A 6 -3.16 -2.21 -1.05
C VAL A 6 -4.30 -1.35 -1.59
N PHE A 7 -4.00 -0.57 -2.61
CA PHE A 7 -4.95 0.21 -3.37
C PHE A 7 -5.22 -0.53 -4.68
N PHE A 8 -6.43 -1.02 -4.88
CA PHE A 8 -6.71 -1.87 -6.03
C PHE A 8 -8.10 -1.60 -6.59
N ASN A 9 -8.19 -1.42 -7.90
CA ASN A 9 -9.46 -1.32 -8.62
C ASN A 9 -10.44 -0.28 -8.05
N ARG A 10 -9.92 0.85 -7.54
CA ARG A 10 -10.68 1.92 -6.86
C ARG A 10 -11.54 1.44 -5.66
N GLN A 11 -11.28 0.25 -5.14
CA GLN A 11 -11.93 -0.28 -3.95
C GLN A 11 -11.34 0.37 -2.68
N PRO A 12 -12.01 0.25 -1.53
CA PRO A 12 -11.43 0.66 -0.25
C PRO A 12 -10.07 0.02 -0.03
N VAL A 13 -9.12 0.80 0.49
CA VAL A 13 -7.78 0.35 0.83
C VAL A 13 -7.84 -0.75 1.90
N VAL A 14 -6.99 -1.77 1.75
CA VAL A 14 -6.88 -2.88 2.69
C VAL A 14 -5.44 -3.07 3.14
N VAL A 15 -5.24 -3.62 4.34
CA VAL A 15 -3.91 -4.01 4.83
C VAL A 15 -3.70 -5.49 4.54
N VAL A 16 -2.61 -5.80 3.85
CA VAL A 16 -2.13 -7.18 3.68
C VAL A 16 -0.85 -7.36 4.46
N ARG A 17 -0.81 -8.37 5.32
CA ARG A 17 0.40 -8.74 6.06
C ARG A 17 1.20 -9.75 5.23
N VAL A 18 2.44 -9.42 4.92
CA VAL A 18 3.33 -10.27 4.13
C VAL A 18 4.61 -10.59 4.90
N VAL A 19 5.29 -11.66 4.51
CA VAL A 19 6.62 -11.98 5.06
C VAL A 19 7.66 -10.98 4.57
N ASP A 20 8.74 -10.82 5.33
CA ASP A 20 9.83 -9.95 4.89
C ASP A 20 10.50 -10.56 3.64
N GLY A 21 10.92 -9.71 2.70
CA GLY A 21 11.41 -10.15 1.39
C GLY A 21 10.33 -10.30 0.32
N THR A 22 9.03 -10.31 0.66
CA THR A 22 7.96 -10.23 -0.36
C THR A 22 8.03 -8.89 -1.09
N THR A 23 8.05 -8.94 -2.42
CA THR A 23 8.17 -7.78 -3.32
C THR A 23 6.91 -7.52 -4.15
N THR A 24 5.99 -8.47 -4.26
CA THR A 24 4.74 -8.34 -5.02
C THR A 24 3.53 -8.92 -4.28
N ILE A 25 2.33 -8.47 -4.64
CA ILE A 25 1.03 -8.97 -4.16
C ILE A 25 0.17 -9.30 -5.38
N LEU A 26 -0.32 -10.54 -5.46
CA LEU A 26 -1.26 -10.96 -6.49
C LEU A 26 -2.67 -10.42 -6.16
N ARG A 27 -3.34 -9.84 -7.15
CA ARG A 27 -4.73 -9.39 -7.09
C ARG A 27 -5.48 -9.77 -8.35
N GLU A 28 -6.77 -10.04 -8.20
CA GLU A 28 -7.67 -10.38 -9.29
C GLU A 28 -8.71 -9.27 -9.46
N TYR A 29 -8.86 -8.77 -10.68
CA TYR A 29 -9.92 -7.85 -11.05
C TYR A 29 -11.28 -8.58 -11.11
N PRO A 30 -12.41 -7.87 -11.00
CA PRO A 30 -13.73 -8.50 -11.07
C PRO A 30 -14.04 -9.24 -12.38
N ASN A 31 -13.26 -8.99 -13.44
CA ASN A 31 -13.36 -9.67 -14.73
C ASN A 31 -12.54 -10.98 -14.79
N GLY A 32 -11.85 -11.35 -13.70
CA GLY A 32 -11.01 -12.54 -13.60
C GLY A 32 -9.57 -12.35 -14.07
N GLU A 33 -9.16 -11.14 -14.47
CA GLU A 33 -7.76 -10.86 -14.81
C GLU A 33 -6.91 -10.72 -13.55
N GLU A 34 -5.79 -11.44 -13.50
CA GLU A 34 -4.84 -11.35 -12.41
C GLU A 34 -3.71 -10.35 -12.71
N THR A 35 -3.28 -9.63 -11.69
CA THR A 35 -2.14 -8.72 -11.77
C THR A 35 -1.25 -8.79 -10.53
N ASN A 36 0.05 -8.60 -10.73
CA ASN A 36 1.03 -8.55 -9.66
C ASN A 36 1.36 -7.10 -9.32
N LEU A 37 0.86 -6.64 -8.18
CA LEU A 37 1.16 -5.31 -7.67
C LEU A 37 2.53 -5.30 -7.00
N LYS A 38 3.44 -4.44 -7.47
CA LYS A 38 4.74 -4.27 -6.85
C LYS A 38 4.59 -3.54 -5.52
N ILE A 39 5.25 -4.05 -4.48
CA ILE A 39 5.36 -3.39 -3.19
C ILE A 39 6.44 -2.31 -3.30
N MET A 40 6.08 -1.08 -3.00
CA MET A 40 6.94 0.09 -2.98
C MET A 40 6.96 0.70 -1.58
N TYR A 41 8.07 1.38 -1.25
CA TYR A 41 8.18 2.19 -0.05
C TYR A 41 7.81 3.62 -0.39
N ALA A 42 6.75 4.12 0.23
CA ALA A 42 6.33 5.50 0.12
C ALA A 42 6.77 6.24 1.39
N GLY A 43 7.79 7.10 1.23
CA GLY A 43 8.24 7.99 2.28
C GLY A 43 7.32 9.20 2.37
N VAL A 44 6.77 9.47 3.55
CA VAL A 44 6.06 10.72 3.84
C VAL A 44 7.00 11.61 4.62
N HIS A 45 7.38 12.74 4.03
CA HIS A 45 8.17 13.75 4.71
C HIS A 45 7.29 14.50 5.72
N SER A 46 7.46 14.24 7.01
CA SER A 46 6.91 15.11 8.04
C SER A 46 7.80 16.36 8.21
N LEU A 47 7.16 17.50 8.40
CA LEU A 47 7.79 18.80 8.68
C LEU A 47 8.70 18.79 9.92
N THR A 48 8.52 17.81 10.82
CA THR A 48 9.31 17.63 12.05
C THR A 48 10.57 16.79 11.87
N GLY A 49 10.84 16.27 10.67
CA GLY A 49 12.03 15.47 10.37
C GLY A 49 11.90 13.96 10.65
N ASP A 50 10.75 13.50 11.14
CA ASP A 50 10.44 12.06 11.23
C ASP A 50 10.12 11.50 9.84
N HIS A 51 10.87 10.49 9.40
CA HIS A 51 10.56 9.73 8.20
C HIS A 51 9.67 8.54 8.57
N THR A 52 8.39 8.63 8.22
CA THR A 52 7.52 7.46 8.23
C THR A 52 7.47 6.88 6.82
N GLU A 53 8.03 5.68 6.66
CA GLU A 53 7.95 4.92 5.42
C GLU A 53 6.79 3.92 5.50
N PHE A 54 5.92 3.93 4.49
CA PHE A 54 4.82 2.98 4.36
C PHE A 54 5.08 2.01 3.21
N CYS A 55 4.78 0.73 3.42
CA CYS A 55 4.74 -0.21 2.30
C CYS A 55 3.39 -0.09 1.59
N VAL A 56 3.43 0.15 0.28
CA VAL A 56 2.24 0.39 -0.55
C VAL A 56 2.33 -0.48 -1.79
N ALA A 57 1.21 -1.04 -2.22
CA ALA A 57 1.06 -1.69 -3.51
C ALA A 57 -0.20 -1.15 -4.19
N SER A 58 -0.10 -0.77 -5.47
CA SER A 58 -1.21 -0.13 -6.18
C SER A 58 -1.25 -0.46 -7.66
N ASP A 59 -2.45 -0.55 -8.22
CA ASP A 59 -2.71 -0.61 -9.67
C ASP A 59 -2.93 0.77 -10.31
N ARG A 60 -2.90 1.82 -9.50
CA ARG A 60 -3.06 3.21 -9.91
C ARG A 60 -2.06 4.12 -9.22
N GLU A 61 -1.98 5.35 -9.67
CA GLU A 61 -1.30 6.40 -8.90
C GLU A 61 -2.03 6.66 -7.58
N VAL A 62 -1.25 6.77 -6.50
CA VAL A 62 -1.72 7.03 -5.13
C VAL A 62 -0.89 8.17 -4.57
N THR A 63 -1.58 9.13 -3.97
CA THR A 63 -0.95 10.30 -3.37
C THR A 63 -0.46 10.02 -1.94
N SER A 64 0.53 10.80 -1.47
CA SER A 64 0.98 10.72 -0.09
C SER A 64 -0.14 10.97 0.92
N HIS A 65 -1.10 11.86 0.59
CA HIS A 65 -2.25 12.13 1.44
C HIS A 65 -3.13 10.87 1.62
N GLU A 66 -3.45 10.16 0.53
CA GLU A 66 -4.22 8.92 0.60
C GLU A 66 -3.50 7.83 1.43
N ILE A 67 -2.18 7.73 1.30
CA ILE A 67 -1.36 6.78 2.05
C ILE A 67 -1.40 7.10 3.55
N VAL A 68 -1.18 8.36 3.93
CA VAL A 68 -1.22 8.80 5.32
C VAL A 68 -2.61 8.59 5.93
N GLU A 69 -3.66 8.96 5.20
CA GLU A 69 -5.04 8.78 5.66
C GLU A 69 -5.36 7.30 5.89
N ALA A 70 -4.98 6.44 4.95
CA ALA A 70 -5.14 4.99 5.05
C ALA A 70 -4.33 4.41 6.22
N ALA A 71 -3.07 4.79 6.36
CA ALA A 71 -2.21 4.36 7.45
C ALA A 71 -2.78 4.74 8.82
N ASN A 72 -3.20 6.00 8.97
CA ASN A 72 -3.82 6.49 10.21
C ASN A 72 -5.12 5.76 10.56
N LYS A 73 -5.84 5.22 9.57
CA LYS A 73 -7.08 4.46 9.81
C LYS A 73 -6.82 2.98 10.10
N LEU A 74 -5.83 2.38 9.44
CA LEU A 74 -5.71 0.92 9.35
C LEU A 74 -4.47 0.33 10.02
N LEU A 75 -3.46 1.14 10.33
CA LEU A 75 -2.18 0.70 10.90
C LEU A 75 -1.97 1.16 12.36
N LYS A 76 -3.04 1.56 13.04
CA LYS A 76 -3.03 1.91 14.47
C LYS A 76 -2.73 0.71 15.37
#